data_AF-A0A7S0AYZ7-F1
#
_entry.id   AF-A0A7S0AYZ7-F1
#
_cell.length_a   1.000
_cell.length_b   1.000
_cell.length_c   1.000
_cell.angle_alpha   90.00
_cell.angle_beta   90.00
_cell.angle_gamma   90.00
#
_symmetry.space_group_name_H-M   'P 1'
#
loop_
_entity.id
_entity.type
_entity.pdbx_description
1 polymer ?
#
loop_
_entity_poly.entity_id
_entity_poly.type
_entity_poly.pdbx_seq_one_letter_code
_entity_poly.pdbx_strand_id
1 'polypeptide(L)'
;MSISLHVALLSGRTETLLLAPEETVADLTCRAEDALETAVHALVAVDGTVLSPLAAIGECGLQEGAQLTALVSPPGPQIFPARYAFAALCRNGSVVAWGSPGHGGDCSAVREQLLNGVERVVCGRGSLAFAALRQDGSVVTW
;
A
#
# COMPACT_ATOMS: atom_id res chain seq x y z
N MET A 1 -17.44 27.74 -8.51
CA MET A 1 -18.01 26.74 -9.44
C MET A 1 -17.22 25.48 -9.22
N SER A 2 -17.84 24.35 -8.88
CA SER A 2 -17.15 23.07 -8.74
C SER A 2 -16.89 22.43 -10.10
N ILE A 3 -15.80 21.71 -10.25
CA ILE A 3 -15.52 20.86 -11.40
C ILE A 3 -15.72 19.38 -11.05
N SER A 4 -16.20 18.58 -12.01
CA SER A 4 -16.21 17.13 -11.89
C SER A 4 -14.96 16.50 -12.51
N LEU A 5 -14.36 15.54 -11.82
CA LEU A 5 -13.20 14.79 -12.28
C LEU A 5 -13.47 13.29 -12.17
N HIS A 6 -13.02 12.51 -13.14
CA HIS A 6 -13.11 11.06 -13.12
C HIS A 6 -11.76 10.46 -12.70
N VAL A 7 -11.72 9.74 -11.60
CA VAL A 7 -10.50 9.06 -11.13
C VAL A 7 -10.64 7.56 -11.35
N ALA A 8 -9.76 7.00 -12.17
CA ALA A 8 -9.78 5.60 -12.57
C ALA A 8 -8.57 4.83 -12.05
N LEU A 9 -8.80 3.60 -11.59
CA LEU A 9 -7.78 2.61 -11.31
C LEU A 9 -7.41 1.85 -12.60
N LEU A 10 -6.17 1.33 -12.67
CA LEU A 10 -5.76 0.44 -13.76
C LEU A 10 -6.58 -0.87 -13.82
N SER A 11 -7.31 -1.21 -12.76
CA SER A 11 -8.28 -2.32 -12.75
C SER A 11 -9.55 -2.01 -13.54
N GLY A 12 -9.75 -0.77 -13.99
CA GLY A 12 -10.95 -0.32 -14.72
C GLY A 12 -12.06 0.26 -13.83
N ARG A 13 -11.88 0.31 -12.50
CA ARG A 13 -12.81 0.99 -11.58
C ARG A 13 -12.63 2.50 -11.69
N THR A 14 -13.73 3.24 -11.86
CA THR A 14 -13.71 4.71 -11.99
C THR A 14 -14.72 5.35 -11.06
N GLU A 15 -14.31 6.38 -10.33
CA GLU A 15 -15.14 7.18 -9.45
C GLU A 15 -15.20 8.63 -9.94
N THR A 16 -16.32 9.32 -9.68
CA THR A 16 -16.48 10.73 -10.06
C THR A 16 -16.45 11.60 -8.82
N LEU A 17 -15.51 12.54 -8.77
CA LEU A 17 -15.27 13.42 -7.64
C LEU A 17 -15.59 14.86 -8.02
N LEU A 18 -16.29 15.56 -7.13
CA LEU A 18 -16.66 16.97 -7.30
C LEU A 18 -15.75 17.82 -6.43
N LEU A 19 -14.95 18.70 -7.05
CA LEU A 19 -14.00 19.55 -6.33
C LEU A 19 -14.19 21.02 -6.66
N ALA A 20 -13.89 21.88 -5.71
CA ALA A 20 -13.79 23.31 -5.95
C ALA A 20 -12.39 23.64 -6.51
N PRO A 21 -12.24 24.64 -7.40
CA PRO A 21 -10.98 24.96 -8.07
C PRO A 21 -9.90 25.46 -7.10
N GLU A 22 -10.28 25.95 -5.93
CA GLU A 22 -9.41 26.32 -4.82
C GLU A 22 -8.88 25.13 -3.99
N GLU A 23 -9.45 23.93 -4.16
CA GLU A 23 -8.96 22.74 -3.48
C GLU A 23 -7.62 22.29 -4.07
N THR A 24 -6.86 21.54 -3.27
CA THR A 24 -5.56 21.03 -3.67
C THR A 24 -5.66 19.63 -4.26
N VAL A 25 -4.63 19.21 -4.99
CA VAL A 25 -4.50 17.82 -5.42
C VAL A 25 -4.48 16.86 -4.22
N ALA A 26 -3.97 17.27 -3.05
CA ALA A 26 -4.02 16.46 -1.83
C ALA A 26 -5.46 16.19 -1.35
N ASP A 27 -6.34 17.17 -1.43
CA ASP A 27 -7.76 17.01 -1.09
C ASP A 27 -8.45 16.04 -2.07
N LEU A 28 -8.13 16.17 -3.37
CA LEU A 28 -8.57 15.23 -4.40
C LEU A 28 -8.04 13.81 -4.15
N THR A 29 -6.77 13.65 -3.77
CA THR A 29 -6.20 12.35 -3.42
C THR A 29 -6.94 11.74 -2.23
N CYS A 30 -7.17 12.51 -1.16
CA CYS A 30 -7.89 12.02 0.01
C CYS A 30 -9.31 11.53 -0.33
N ARG A 31 -10.04 12.28 -1.15
CA ARG A 31 -11.37 11.86 -1.63
C ARG A 31 -11.31 10.64 -2.56
N ALA A 32 -10.29 10.56 -3.40
CA ALA A 32 -10.07 9.39 -4.25
C ALA A 32 -9.77 8.14 -3.43
N GLU A 33 -8.98 8.26 -2.36
CA GLU A 33 -8.70 7.15 -1.44
C GLU A 33 -9.96 6.64 -0.73
N ASP A 34 -10.78 7.56 -0.24
CA ASP A 34 -12.07 7.26 0.41
C ASP A 34 -13.04 6.58 -0.57
N ALA A 35 -13.21 7.15 -1.77
CA ALA A 35 -14.14 6.64 -2.78
C ALA A 35 -13.69 5.29 -3.37
N LEU A 36 -12.38 5.10 -3.60
CA LEU A 36 -11.82 3.88 -4.19
C LEU A 36 -11.53 2.79 -3.15
N GLU A 37 -11.63 3.12 -1.85
CA GLU A 37 -11.26 2.25 -0.72
C GLU A 37 -9.83 1.69 -0.85
N THR A 38 -8.90 2.49 -1.38
CA THR A 38 -7.51 2.08 -1.61
C THR A 38 -6.55 3.26 -1.48
N ALA A 39 -5.33 3.01 -1.03
CA ALA A 39 -4.29 4.04 -0.94
C ALA A 39 -3.85 4.51 -2.33
N VAL A 40 -3.90 5.81 -2.59
CA VAL A 40 -3.55 6.42 -3.87
C VAL A 40 -2.21 7.14 -3.70
N HIS A 41 -1.17 6.63 -4.37
CA HIS A 41 0.17 7.20 -4.32
C HIS A 41 0.28 8.50 -5.09
N ALA A 42 -0.34 8.53 -6.28
CA ALA A 42 -0.26 9.66 -7.19
C ALA A 42 -1.45 9.64 -8.15
N LEU A 43 -1.82 10.82 -8.63
CA LEU A 43 -2.81 11.01 -9.68
C LEU A 43 -2.10 11.48 -10.95
N VAL A 44 -2.43 10.84 -12.07
CA VAL A 44 -1.79 11.11 -13.37
C VAL A 44 -2.85 11.55 -14.36
N ALA A 45 -2.65 12.69 -15.00
CA ALA A 45 -3.52 13.19 -16.06
C ALA A 45 -3.35 12.39 -17.36
N VAL A 46 -4.31 12.53 -18.28
CA VAL A 46 -4.31 11.82 -19.59
C VAL A 46 -3.05 12.10 -20.42
N ASP A 47 -2.47 13.29 -20.29
CA ASP A 47 -1.23 13.69 -20.95
C ASP A 47 0.04 13.08 -20.33
N GLY A 48 -0.11 12.29 -19.26
CA GLY A 48 0.98 11.67 -18.52
C GLY A 48 1.55 12.55 -17.41
N THR A 49 1.00 13.75 -17.18
CA THR A 49 1.46 14.63 -16.10
C THR A 49 1.10 14.05 -14.74
N VAL A 50 2.10 13.85 -13.89
CA VAL A 50 1.89 13.49 -12.48
C VAL A 50 1.53 14.75 -11.71
N LEU A 51 0.35 14.76 -11.10
CA LEU A 51 -0.13 15.91 -10.34
C LEU A 51 0.61 16.02 -9.00
N SER A 52 1.19 17.18 -8.75
CA SER A 52 1.85 17.49 -7.48
C SER A 52 0.79 17.65 -6.37
N PRO A 53 0.92 16.99 -5.20
CA PRO A 53 -0.07 17.09 -4.13
C PRO A 53 -0.33 18.52 -3.62
N LEU A 54 0.65 19.40 -3.76
CA LEU A 54 0.58 20.79 -3.32
C LEU A 54 0.01 21.74 -4.38
N ALA A 55 -0.21 21.29 -5.61
CA ALA A 55 -0.77 22.14 -6.66
C ALA A 55 -2.26 22.38 -6.40
N ALA A 56 -2.70 23.61 -6.63
CA ALA A 56 -4.13 23.93 -6.66
C ALA A 56 -4.74 23.33 -7.92
N ILE A 57 -5.97 22.80 -7.82
CA ILE A 57 -6.66 22.17 -8.96
C ILE A 57 -6.81 23.14 -10.14
N GLY A 58 -7.07 24.43 -9.86
CA GLY A 58 -7.14 25.47 -10.89
C GLY A 58 -5.82 25.73 -11.65
N GLU A 59 -4.67 25.43 -11.05
CA GLU A 59 -3.35 25.60 -11.68
C GLU A 59 -2.95 24.38 -12.52
N CYS A 60 -3.59 23.23 -12.30
CA CYS A 60 -3.32 22.00 -13.04
C CYS A 60 -3.94 21.98 -14.45
N GLY A 61 -4.71 23.02 -14.83
CA GLY A 61 -5.32 23.11 -16.17
C GLY A 61 -6.38 22.05 -16.47
N LEU A 62 -6.88 21.36 -15.44
CA LEU A 62 -7.87 20.30 -15.57
C LEU A 62 -9.21 20.87 -16.04
N GLN A 63 -9.83 20.17 -17.00
CA GLN A 63 -11.15 20.52 -17.54
C GLN A 63 -12.26 19.73 -16.83
N GLU A 64 -13.50 20.20 -16.94
CA GLU A 64 -14.68 19.46 -16.51
C GLU A 64 -14.71 18.07 -17.16
N GLY A 65 -14.87 17.02 -16.35
CA GLY A 65 -14.87 15.63 -16.79
C GLY A 65 -13.48 15.08 -17.14
N ALA A 66 -12.39 15.74 -16.74
CA ALA A 66 -11.05 15.22 -16.99
C ALA A 66 -10.85 13.84 -16.32
N GLN A 67 -10.19 12.95 -17.04
CA GLN A 67 -9.86 11.60 -16.59
C GLN A 67 -8.47 11.61 -15.93
N LEU A 68 -8.38 11.08 -14.72
CA LEU A 68 -7.15 10.90 -13.96
C LEU A 68 -6.96 9.42 -13.68
N THR A 69 -5.74 8.93 -13.86
CA THR A 69 -5.35 7.59 -13.45
C THR A 69 -4.77 7.63 -12.04
N ALA A 70 -5.41 6.95 -11.10
CA ALA A 70 -4.91 6.75 -9.75
C ALA A 70 -3.88 5.62 -9.74
N LEU A 71 -2.63 5.98 -9.44
CA LEU A 71 -1.57 5.03 -9.17
C LEU A 71 -1.68 4.60 -7.71
N VAL A 72 -2.05 3.33 -7.50
CA VAL A 72 -2.13 2.74 -6.17
C VAL A 72 -0.73 2.34 -5.74
N SER A 73 -0.29 2.82 -4.58
CA SER A 73 0.90 2.23 -3.96
C SER A 73 0.50 0.81 -3.55
N PRO A 74 1.23 -0.22 -4.00
CA PRO A 74 1.04 -1.50 -3.36
C PRO A 74 1.34 -1.36 -1.87
N PRO A 75 0.60 -2.05 -0.99
CA PRO A 75 0.88 -2.00 0.43
C PRO A 75 2.35 -2.37 0.65
N GLY A 76 3.05 -1.54 1.43
CA GLY A 76 4.42 -1.81 1.84
C GLY A 76 4.52 -3.12 2.65
N PRO A 77 5.73 -3.56 3.01
CA PRO A 77 5.88 -4.75 3.82
C PRO A 77 5.11 -4.62 5.15
N GLN A 78 4.38 -5.66 5.54
CA GLN A 78 3.68 -5.70 6.82
C GLN A 78 4.68 -6.06 7.92
N ILE A 79 4.72 -5.26 8.99
CA ILE A 79 5.70 -5.42 10.08
C ILE A 79 5.03 -6.04 11.31
N PHE A 80 5.64 -7.09 11.84
CA PHE A 80 5.17 -7.88 12.98
C PHE A 80 6.17 -7.73 14.13
N PRO A 81 5.83 -6.97 15.18
CA PRO A 81 6.72 -6.77 16.33
C PRO A 81 6.54 -7.88 17.38
N ALA A 82 7.67 -8.45 17.81
CA ALA A 82 7.80 -9.29 19.00
C ALA A 82 8.58 -8.55 20.10
N ARG A 83 8.80 -9.20 21.26
CA ARG A 83 9.40 -8.53 22.42
C ARG A 83 10.80 -7.94 22.14
N TYR A 84 11.61 -8.62 21.33
CA TYR A 84 12.98 -8.22 21.01
C TYR A 84 13.36 -8.43 19.53
N ALA A 85 12.38 -8.68 18.67
CA ALA A 85 12.60 -9.00 17.26
C ALA A 85 11.42 -8.49 16.41
N PHE A 86 11.64 -8.43 15.11
CA PHE A 86 10.65 -8.03 14.13
C PHE A 86 10.69 -8.97 12.94
N ALA A 87 9.55 -9.13 12.28
CA ALA A 87 9.44 -9.77 10.98
C ALA A 87 8.70 -8.87 9.99
N ALA A 88 9.14 -8.83 8.75
CA ALA A 88 8.47 -8.16 7.64
C ALA A 88 7.95 -9.19 6.65
N LEU A 89 6.65 -9.15 6.33
CA LEU A 89 6.08 -9.84 5.18
C LEU A 89 6.11 -8.89 3.97
N CYS A 90 6.94 -9.20 2.98
CA CYS A 90 7.08 -8.45 1.75
C CYS A 90 5.97 -8.81 0.75
N ARG A 91 5.71 -7.92 -0.22
CA ARG A 91 4.66 -8.09 -1.24
C ARG A 91 4.84 -9.34 -2.11
N ASN A 92 6.08 -9.75 -2.34
CA ASN A 92 6.43 -10.97 -3.08
C ASN A 92 6.18 -12.27 -2.27
N GLY A 93 5.63 -12.17 -1.05
CA GLY A 93 5.41 -13.29 -0.16
C GLY A 93 6.68 -13.79 0.53
N SER A 94 7.76 -13.00 0.54
CA SER A 94 8.97 -13.31 1.30
C SER A 94 8.90 -12.75 2.72
N VAL A 95 9.62 -13.35 3.66
CA VAL A 95 9.77 -12.83 5.03
C VAL A 95 11.21 -12.50 5.35
N VAL A 96 11.42 -11.36 6.02
CA VAL A 96 12.71 -10.96 6.58
C VAL A 96 12.54 -10.78 8.08
N ALA A 97 13.43 -11.35 8.88
CA ALA A 97 13.47 -11.16 10.33
C ALA A 97 14.73 -10.41 10.76
N TRP A 98 14.63 -9.59 11.81
CA TRP A 98 15.77 -8.90 12.42
C TRP A 98 15.54 -8.66 13.92
N GLY A 99 16.61 -8.34 14.63
CA GLY A 99 16.60 -8.14 16.09
C GLY A 99 17.31 -9.28 16.81
N SER A 100 16.84 -9.65 18.00
CA SER A 100 17.49 -10.67 18.83
C SER A 100 17.33 -12.08 18.21
N PRO A 101 18.44 -12.78 17.88
CA PRO A 101 18.37 -14.10 17.25
C PRO A 101 17.58 -15.14 18.07
N GLY A 102 17.77 -15.15 19.40
CA GLY A 102 17.06 -16.06 20.31
C GLY A 102 15.57 -15.74 20.52
N HIS A 103 15.04 -14.73 19.82
CA HIS A 103 13.66 -14.27 19.91
C HIS A 103 12.98 -14.21 18.52
N GLY A 104 13.45 -15.00 17.56
CA GLY A 104 12.92 -15.04 16.19
C GLY A 104 13.50 -13.95 15.27
N GLY A 105 14.55 -13.24 15.70
CA GLY A 105 15.27 -12.26 14.88
C GLY A 105 16.23 -12.89 13.87
N ASP A 106 16.45 -14.20 13.94
CA ASP A 106 17.22 -14.97 12.96
C ASP A 106 16.34 -16.07 12.36
N CYS A 107 16.05 -15.96 11.06
CA CYS A 107 15.28 -16.94 10.30
C CYS A 107 16.17 -17.75 9.33
N SER A 108 17.49 -17.74 9.50
CA SER A 108 18.44 -18.41 8.59
C SER A 108 18.16 -19.91 8.42
N ALA A 109 17.75 -20.59 9.49
CA ALA A 109 17.41 -22.01 9.49
C ALA A 109 16.21 -22.37 8.60
N VAL A 110 15.30 -21.42 8.37
CA VAL A 110 14.07 -21.62 7.58
C VAL A 110 14.00 -20.71 6.36
N ARG A 111 15.11 -20.05 6.01
CA ARG A 111 15.18 -19.00 4.98
C ARG A 111 14.56 -19.43 3.66
N GLU A 112 14.89 -20.63 3.18
CA GLU A 112 14.39 -21.16 1.91
C GLU A 112 12.85 -21.30 1.88
N GLN A 113 12.24 -21.57 3.03
CA GLN A 113 10.79 -21.70 3.15
C GLN A 113 10.07 -20.33 3.21
N LEU A 114 10.84 -19.26 3.49
CA LEU A 114 10.37 -17.89 3.64
C LEU A 114 10.75 -16.99 2.45
N LEU A 115 11.30 -17.53 1.36
CA LEU A 115 11.66 -16.74 0.17
C LEU A 115 10.44 -16.28 -0.65
N ASN A 116 9.33 -17.01 -0.57
CA ASN A 116 8.10 -16.72 -1.29
C ASN A 116 6.91 -17.54 -0.73
N GLY A 117 5.70 -17.18 -1.15
CA GLY A 117 4.49 -17.95 -0.86
C GLY A 117 4.01 -17.86 0.58
N VAL A 118 4.55 -16.94 1.40
CA VAL A 118 3.99 -16.62 2.71
C VAL A 118 2.78 -15.71 2.53
N GLU A 119 1.66 -16.09 3.12
CA GLU A 119 0.40 -15.33 3.10
C GLU A 119 0.26 -14.46 4.34
N ARG A 120 0.68 -14.98 5.50
CA ARG A 120 0.52 -14.32 6.79
C ARG A 120 1.66 -14.65 7.73
N VAL A 121 2.11 -13.66 8.49
CA VAL A 121 2.96 -13.86 9.66
C VAL A 121 2.15 -13.58 10.91
N VAL A 122 2.37 -14.37 11.95
CA VAL A 122 1.76 -14.17 13.26
C VAL A 122 2.81 -14.27 14.36
N CYS A 123 2.65 -13.45 15.39
CA CYS A 123 3.42 -13.52 16.62
C CYS A 123 2.52 -13.18 17.81
N GLY A 124 2.64 -13.96 18.88
CA GLY A 124 1.89 -13.72 20.11
C GLY A 124 2.41 -12.48 20.85
N ARG A 125 1.54 -11.85 21.66
CA ARG A 125 1.93 -10.72 22.52
C ARG A 125 2.94 -11.21 23.57
N GLY A 126 4.19 -10.76 23.46
CA GLY A 126 5.29 -11.24 24.31
C GLY A 126 5.87 -12.60 23.87
N SER A 127 5.50 -13.10 22.69
CA SER A 127 6.14 -14.26 22.06
C SER A 127 7.61 -13.95 21.76
N LEU A 128 8.41 -15.02 21.76
CA LEU A 128 9.82 -15.04 21.37
C LEU A 128 10.01 -15.75 20.02
N ALA A 129 8.92 -16.01 19.30
CA ALA A 129 8.89 -16.74 18.04
C ALA A 129 7.78 -16.21 17.12
N PHE A 130 7.96 -16.46 15.82
CA PHE A 130 7.05 -16.15 14.73
C PHE A 130 6.55 -17.43 14.06
N ALA A 131 5.38 -17.34 13.43
CA ALA A 131 4.89 -18.36 12.52
C ALA A 131 4.43 -17.73 11.21
N ALA A 132 4.74 -18.36 10.09
CA ALA A 132 4.30 -18.01 8.76
C ALA A 132 3.33 -19.07 8.23
N LEU A 133 2.14 -18.66 7.81
CA LEU A 133 1.23 -19.47 7.02
C LEU A 133 1.57 -19.28 5.54
N ARG A 134 1.81 -20.38 4.83
CA ARG A 134 2.09 -20.39 3.41
C ARG A 134 0.83 -20.69 2.60
N GLN A 135 0.84 -20.31 1.33
CA GLN A 135 -0.29 -20.51 0.39
C GLN A 135 -0.65 -21.99 0.17
N ASP A 136 0.30 -22.90 0.37
CA ASP A 136 0.07 -24.35 0.31
C ASP A 136 -0.54 -24.93 1.59
N GLY A 137 -0.88 -24.06 2.57
CA GLY A 137 -1.40 -24.44 3.88
C GLY A 137 -0.34 -24.89 4.89
N SER A 138 0.94 -24.95 4.49
CA SER A 138 2.03 -25.28 5.42
C SER A 138 2.33 -24.14 6.38
N VAL A 139 2.86 -24.48 7.56
CA VAL A 139 3.27 -23.51 8.58
C VAL A 139 4.76 -23.65 8.85
N VAL A 140 5.44 -22.51 8.83
CA VAL A 140 6.87 -22.39 9.13
C VAL A 140 7.03 -21.58 10.40
N THR A 141 7.79 -22.05 11.38
CA THR A 141 8.03 -21.35 12.64
C THR A 141 9.51 -21.07 12.83
N TRP A 142 9.84 -19.91 13.41
CA TRP A 142 11.21 -19.53 13.78
C TRP A 142 11.23 -18.59 14.98
#